data_AF-A0A969WGM4-F1
#
_entry.id   AF-A0A969WGM4-F1
#
_cell.length_a   1.000
_cell.length_b   1.000
_cell.length_c   1.000
_cell.angle_alpha   90.00
_cell.angle_beta   90.00
_cell.angle_gamma   90.00
#
_symmetry.space_group_name_H-M   'P 1'
#
loop_
_entity.id
_entity.type
_entity.pdbx_description
1 polymer ?
#
loop_
_entity_poly.entity_id
_entity_poly.type
_entity_poly.pdbx_seq_one_letter_code
_entity_poly.pdbx_strand_id
1 'polypeptide(L)'
;MNTEQHPSGDERYLALDCTMKLFNYEKDALLEVLNTAQETFGYLSEDLLIYVSRHLNVPFSRVYGVATFYHMFTFSPLGEHN
;
A
#
# COMPACT_ATOMS: atom_id res chain seq x y z
N MET A 1 14.60 -16.55 4.12
CA MET A 1 15.14 -15.82 2.95
C MET A 1 14.77 -14.37 3.18
N ASN A 2 15.75 -13.56 3.60
CA ASN A 2 15.57 -12.17 3.99
C ASN A 2 15.44 -11.29 2.73
N THR A 3 14.28 -10.68 2.53
CA THR A 3 14.13 -9.55 1.60
C THR A 3 13.72 -8.31 2.37
N GLU A 4 14.51 -7.95 3.39
CA GLU A 4 14.51 -6.62 4.01
C GLU A 4 15.42 -5.68 3.19
N GLN A 5 15.09 -5.49 1.91
CA GLN A 5 15.77 -4.50 1.08
C GLN A 5 14.95 -3.21 1.12
N HIS A 6 15.19 -2.41 2.16
CA HIS A 6 15.08 -0.96 2.08
C HIS A 6 16.49 -0.37 1.87
N PRO A 7 16.93 -0.15 0.63
CA PRO A 7 17.85 0.92 0.31
C PRO A 7 17.02 2.08 -0.25
N SER A 8 17.21 3.28 0.29
CA SER A 8 16.63 4.50 -0.26
C SER A 8 17.00 4.63 -1.76
N GLY A 9 16.08 4.28 -2.66
CA GLY A 9 16.34 4.27 -4.11
C GLY A 9 15.25 3.66 -5.01
N ASP A 10 14.25 2.96 -4.46
CA ASP A 10 13.17 2.38 -5.27
C ASP A 10 12.22 3.45 -5.83
N GLU A 11 12.26 3.64 -7.15
CA GLU A 11 11.36 4.51 -7.95
C GLU A 11 9.87 4.22 -7.71
N ARG A 12 9.57 3.03 -7.19
CA ARG A 12 8.24 2.55 -6.82
C ARG A 12 7.54 3.43 -5.79
N TYR A 13 8.28 3.95 -4.81
CA TYR A 13 7.72 4.87 -3.81
C TYR A 13 7.43 6.26 -4.38
N LEU A 14 8.18 6.68 -5.40
CA LEU A 14 7.93 7.94 -6.11
C LEU A 14 6.62 7.87 -6.89
N ALA A 15 6.33 6.73 -7.54
CA ALA A 15 5.03 6.50 -8.18
C ALA A 15 3.88 6.61 -7.16
N LEU A 16 4.08 6.07 -5.95
CA LEU A 16 3.12 6.17 -4.86
C LEU A 16 2.86 7.61 -4.41
N ASP A 17 3.91 8.41 -4.19
CA ASP A 17 3.77 9.82 -3.80
C ASP A 17 3.06 10.65 -4.89
N CYS A 18 3.38 10.38 -6.16
CA CYS A 18 2.70 11.00 -7.30
C CYS A 18 1.20 10.70 -7.29
N THR A 19 0.82 9.43 -7.13
CA THR A 19 -0.59 9.02 -7.02
C THR A 19 -1.26 9.68 -5.82
N MET A 20 -0.62 9.67 -4.64
CA MET A 20 -1.16 10.31 -3.43
C MET A 20 -1.48 11.80 -3.64
N LYS A 21 -0.59 12.54 -4.31
CA LYS A 21 -0.82 13.95 -4.66
C LYS A 21 -1.94 14.14 -5.66
N LEU A 22 -2.06 13.25 -6.65
CA LEU A 22 -3.04 13.37 -7.72
C LEU A 22 -4.49 13.29 -7.19
N PHE A 23 -4.71 12.45 -6.19
CA PHE A 23 -6.05 12.16 -5.65
C PHE A 23 -6.40 12.95 -4.38
N ASN A 24 -5.60 13.98 -4.04
CA ASN A 24 -5.88 14.92 -2.95
C ASN A 24 -6.17 14.25 -1.58
N TYR A 25 -5.54 13.10 -1.31
CA TYR A 25 -5.67 12.38 -0.05
C TYR A 25 -7.12 12.00 0.36
N GLU A 26 -8.03 11.91 -0.61
CA GLU A 26 -9.41 11.47 -0.38
C GLU A 26 -9.50 9.97 -0.03
N LYS A 27 -10.64 9.54 0.49
CA LYS A 27 -10.95 8.12 0.71
C LYS A 27 -10.74 7.27 -0.57
N ASP A 28 -11.02 7.85 -1.73
CA ASP A 28 -10.79 7.23 -3.03
C ASP A 28 -9.30 7.20 -3.40
N ALA A 29 -8.50 8.17 -2.92
CA ALA A 29 -7.04 8.16 -3.05
C ALA A 29 -6.41 6.96 -2.34
N LEU A 30 -6.92 6.60 -1.16
CA LEU A 30 -6.40 5.45 -0.41
C LEU A 30 -6.51 4.16 -1.23
N LEU A 31 -7.64 3.94 -1.90
CA LEU A 31 -7.87 2.76 -2.72
C LEU A 31 -6.90 2.71 -3.91
N GLU A 32 -6.78 3.81 -4.65
CA GLU A 32 -5.89 3.95 -5.81
C GLU A 32 -4.41 3.79 -5.42
N VAL A 33 -4.02 4.36 -4.28
CA VAL A 33 -2.66 4.26 -3.73
C VAL A 33 -2.33 2.83 -3.34
N LEU A 34 -3.25 2.13 -2.68
CA LEU A 34 -3.07 0.72 -2.33
C LEU A 34 -3.07 -0.16 -3.59
N ASN A 35 -3.88 0.15 -4.59
CA ASN A 35 -3.88 -0.57 -5.86
C ASN A 35 -2.54 -0.40 -6.59
N THR A 36 -2.05 0.85 -6.71
CA THR A 36 -0.74 1.16 -7.29
C THR A 36 0.38 0.46 -6.52
N ALA A 37 0.33 0.47 -5.19
CA ALA A 37 1.31 -0.22 -4.35
C ALA A 37 1.29 -1.73 -4.62
N GLN A 38 0.11 -2.34 -4.69
CA GLN A 38 -0.01 -3.76 -4.99
C GLN A 38 0.47 -4.10 -6.41
N GLU A 39 0.18 -3.30 -7.43
CA GLU A 39 0.71 -3.55 -8.78
C GLU A 39 2.23 -3.39 -8.86
N THR A 40 2.77 -2.43 -8.11
CA THR A 40 4.20 -2.09 -8.14
C THR A 40 5.05 -3.04 -7.29
N PHE A 41 4.51 -3.52 -6.16
CA PHE A 41 5.21 -4.39 -5.21
C PHE A 41 4.75 -5.85 -5.24
N GLY A 42 3.60 -6.13 -5.85
CA GLY A 42 2.94 -7.44 -5.93
C GLY A 42 2.01 -7.75 -4.75
N TYR A 43 2.31 -7.22 -3.56
CA TYR A 43 1.51 -7.41 -2.35
C TYR A 43 1.68 -6.22 -1.39
N LEU A 44 0.69 -6.03 -0.52
CA LEU A 44 0.69 -4.96 0.47
C LEU A 44 1.35 -5.43 1.77
N SER A 45 2.63 -5.12 1.90
CA SER A 45 3.37 -5.30 3.15
C SER A 45 2.91 -4.32 4.23
N GLU A 46 3.12 -4.64 5.50
CA GLU A 46 2.88 -3.72 6.62
C GLU A 46 3.61 -2.38 6.45
N ASP A 47 4.87 -2.40 6.00
CA ASP A 47 5.64 -1.18 5.69
C ASP A 47 4.92 -0.26 4.70
N LEU A 48 4.30 -0.81 3.64
CA LEU A 48 3.55 -0.03 2.66
C LEU A 48 2.32 0.59 3.29
N LEU A 49 1.57 -0.18 4.08
CA LEU A 49 0.39 0.34 4.80
C LEU A 49 0.77 1.44 5.79
N ILE A 50 1.89 1.29 6.50
CA ILE A 50 2.43 2.30 7.41
C ILE A 50 2.86 3.55 6.63
N TYR A 51 3.56 3.39 5.50
CA TYR A 51 3.98 4.50 4.64
C TYR A 51 2.77 5.31 4.14
N VAL A 52 1.77 4.61 3.61
CA VAL A 52 0.49 5.17 3.14
C VAL A 52 -0.23 5.87 4.29
N SER A 53 -0.31 5.26 5.48
CA SER A 53 -0.95 5.87 6.66
C SER A 53 -0.30 7.21 7.06
N ARG A 54 1.04 7.27 6.99
CA ARG A 54 1.82 8.48 7.31
C ARG A 54 1.61 9.59 6.27
N HIS A 55 1.63 9.23 4.99
CA HIS A 55 1.44 10.20 3.90
C HIS A 55 0.02 10.75 3.84
N LEU A 56 -1.00 9.90 3.99
CA LEU A 56 -2.40 10.31 3.99
C LEU A 56 -2.87 10.93 5.30
N ASN A 57 -2.03 10.93 6.35
CA ASN A 57 -2.41 11.32 7.70
C ASN A 57 -3.64 10.54 8.23
N VAL A 58 -3.79 9.30 7.79
CA VAL A 58 -4.90 8.41 8.16
C VAL A 58 -4.38 7.39 9.16
N PRO A 59 -5.12 7.07 10.24
CA PRO A 59 -4.68 6.05 11.19
C PRO A 59 -4.52 4.69 10.51
N PHE A 60 -3.43 3.99 10.86
CA PHE A 60 -3.11 2.65 10.34
C PHE A 60 -4.30 1.69 10.45
N SER A 61 -5.04 1.70 11.57
CA SER A 61 -6.23 0.85 11.73
C SER A 61 -7.31 1.10 10.66
N ARG A 62 -7.45 2.33 10.16
CA ARG A 62 -8.37 2.64 9.06
C ARG A 62 -7.82 2.15 7.73
N VAL A 63 -6.53 2.33 7.47
CA VAL A 63 -5.87 1.83 6.26
C VAL A 63 -5.97 0.30 6.20
N TYR A 64 -5.63 -0.36 7.30
CA TYR A 64 -5.73 -1.81 7.45
C TYR A 64 -7.18 -2.30 7.33
N GLY A 65 -8.12 -1.61 7.97
CA GLY A 65 -9.55 -1.91 7.86
C GLY A 65 -10.05 -1.80 6.42
N VAL A 66 -9.68 -0.76 5.69
CA VAL A 66 -10.02 -0.61 4.26
C VAL A 66 -9.39 -1.72 3.43
N ALA A 67 -8.09 -1.95 3.59
CA ALA A 67 -7.40 -2.94 2.80
C ALA A 67 -7.92 -4.37 3.08
N THR A 68 -8.37 -4.67 4.30
CA THR A 68 -8.98 -5.98 4.66
C THR A 68 -10.45 -6.09 4.25
N PHE A 69 -11.16 -4.97 4.20
CA PHE A 69 -12.55 -4.91 3.75
C PHE A 69 -12.68 -5.16 2.24
N TYR A 70 -11.70 -4.70 1.46
CA TYR A 70 -11.63 -4.95 0.03
C TYR A 70 -10.87 -6.26 -0.24
N HIS A 71 -11.62 -7.30 -0.65
CA HIS A 71 -11.09 -8.62 -1.01
C HIS A 71 -10.13 -8.62 -2.24
N MET A 72 -9.93 -7.46 -2.85
CA MET A 72 -9.02 -7.23 -3.98
C MET A 72 -7.56 -7.07 -3.54
N PHE A 73 -7.33 -6.77 -2.25
CA PHE A 73 -5.98 -6.55 -1.73
C PHE A 73 -5.42 -7.78 -1.03
N THR A 74 -4.17 -8.06 -1.34
CA THR A 74 -3.40 -9.21 -0.87
C THR A 74 -2.27 -8.72 0.01
N PHE A 75 -2.26 -9.15 1.27
CA PHE A 75 -1.28 -8.74 2.28
C PHE A 75 -0.09 -9.69 2.40
N SER A 76 -0.18 -10.87 1.78
CA SER A 76 0.82 -11.93 1.82
C SER A 76 0.67 -12.73 0.54
N PRO A 77 1.76 -13.22 -0.10
CA PRO A 77 1.63 -14.06 -1.29
C PRO A 77 0.62 -15.18 -0.99
N LEU A 78 -0.46 -15.25 -1.77
CA LEU A 78 -1.52 -16.23 -1.57
C LEU A 78 -0.91 -17.63 -1.54
N GLY A 79 -0.69 -18.16 -0.33
CA GLY A 79 -0.62 -19.57 -0.09
C GLY A 79 -2.03 -20.09 -0.30
N GLU A 80 -2.15 -21.04 -1.21
CA GLU A 80 -3.37 -21.74 -1.58
C GLU A 80 -4.20 -22.09 -0.34
N HIS A 81 -5.34 -21.42 -0.16
CA HIS A 81 -6.44 -21.96 0.64
C HIS A 81 -7.75 -21.28 0.26
N ASN A 82 -8.39 -21.77 -0.81
CA ASN A 82 -9.64 -22.54 -0.70
C ASN A 82 -9.99 -23.18 -2.06
#